data_AF-A0AA97JNI2-F1
#
_entry.id   AF-A0AA97JNI2-F1
#
_cell.length_a   1.000
_cell.length_b   1.000
_cell.length_c   1.000
_cell.angle_alpha   90.00
_cell.angle_beta   90.00
_cell.angle_gamma   90.00
#
_symmetry.space_group_name_H-M   'P 1'
#
loop_
_entity.id
_entity.type
_entity.pdbx_description
1 polymer ?
#
loop_
_entity_poly.entity_id
_entity_poly.type
_entity_poly.pdbx_seq_one_letter_code
_entity_poly.pdbx_strand_id
1 'polypeptide(L)'
;MAEFDLFGAPQPAGNGALGGGGGGEEDPAAAFLAQQENEIAGIENDEGYNILENGEVPAGLQGPEGVSADAVDGVTNGDIYQESNGPTDCYAAISHADRLQTEPESIRKWREEQLERLEVLDANSRKQEAEWKEKAIKELEEWYARQDEQLQKTKANNRAAEEAFVNDVDESSPGTEWERVARLCDFNPKSSKQAKDVSRMRSVLISLKQAPLVR
;
A
#
# COMPACT_ATOMS: atom_id res chain seq x y z
N MET A 1 -14.24 -31.17 13.53
CA MET A 1 -14.82 -30.89 14.86
C MET A 1 -13.79 -30.05 15.61
N ALA A 2 -14.00 -28.80 15.99
CA ALA A 2 -15.22 -28.01 16.14
C ALA A 2 -14.92 -26.51 15.85
N GLU A 3 -15.95 -25.79 15.41
CA GLU A 3 -16.03 -24.33 15.32
C GLU A 3 -16.11 -23.72 16.74
N PHE A 4 -15.52 -22.54 16.99
CA PHE A 4 -16.15 -21.53 17.87
C PHE A 4 -15.56 -20.13 17.68
N ASP A 5 -16.50 -19.20 17.52
CA ASP A 5 -16.47 -17.77 17.25
C ASP A 5 -16.03 -16.95 18.49
N LEU A 6 -15.33 -15.81 18.32
CA LEU A 6 -15.29 -14.79 19.39
C LEU A 6 -14.90 -13.38 18.90
N PHE A 7 -15.64 -12.84 17.93
CA PHE A 7 -15.80 -11.39 17.87
C PHE A 7 -16.58 -10.95 19.12
N GLY A 8 -15.87 -10.48 20.14
CA GLY A 8 -16.43 -10.01 21.40
C GLY A 8 -15.74 -8.73 21.85
N ALA A 9 -16.31 -7.58 21.49
CA ALA A 9 -15.93 -6.30 22.06
C ALA A 9 -16.28 -6.22 23.56
N PRO A 10 -15.56 -5.42 24.36
CA PRO A 10 -16.12 -4.87 25.59
C PRO A 10 -16.42 -3.37 25.44
N GLN A 11 -17.60 -3.01 25.94
CA GLN A 11 -18.13 -1.65 26.14
C GLN A 11 -17.63 -1.01 27.47
N PRO A 12 -17.91 0.30 27.69
CA PRO A 12 -17.17 1.16 28.63
C PRO A 12 -17.85 1.35 30.00
N ALA A 13 -17.03 1.50 31.05
CA ALA A 13 -17.31 2.18 32.33
C ALA A 13 -15.96 2.25 33.09
N GLY A 14 -15.55 3.28 33.81
CA GLY A 14 -16.20 4.45 34.38
C GLY A 14 -15.46 4.78 35.68
N ASN A 15 -14.78 5.92 35.70
CA ASN A 15 -14.26 6.73 36.82
C ASN A 15 -13.63 6.08 38.08
N GLY A 16 -12.37 6.48 38.34
CA GLY A 16 -11.74 6.47 39.65
C GLY A 16 -10.49 7.36 39.67
N ALA A 17 -10.66 8.61 40.10
CA ALA A 17 -9.62 9.63 40.18
C ALA A 17 -8.55 9.33 41.24
N LEU A 18 -7.27 9.51 40.87
CA LEU A 18 -6.19 9.92 41.76
C LEU A 18 -5.33 10.91 40.99
N GLY A 19 -5.52 12.19 41.29
CA GLY A 19 -4.70 13.27 40.77
C GLY A 19 -3.40 13.41 41.56
N GLY A 20 -2.40 13.98 40.86
CA GLY A 20 -1.44 14.89 41.46
C GLY A 20 0.02 14.48 41.34
N GLY A 21 0.71 15.08 40.36
CA GLY A 21 2.14 15.42 40.52
C GLY A 21 3.04 15.01 39.36
N GLY A 22 3.36 15.96 38.49
CA GLY A 22 4.46 15.83 37.53
C GLY A 22 4.32 16.87 36.43
N GLY A 23 4.82 18.08 36.69
CA GLY A 23 4.71 19.21 35.78
C GLY A 23 5.26 18.90 34.39
N GLY A 24 4.53 19.41 33.39
CA GLY A 24 5.02 19.53 32.04
C GLY A 24 6.27 20.39 32.01
N GLU A 25 7.40 19.77 31.71
CA GLU A 25 8.39 20.39 30.84
C GLU A 25 8.12 19.78 29.47
N GLU A 26 7.13 20.34 28.77
CA GLU A 26 7.05 20.16 27.32
C GLU A 26 8.34 20.75 26.77
N ASP A 27 9.24 19.88 26.33
CA ASP A 27 10.47 20.27 25.67
C ASP A 27 10.09 21.24 24.53
N PRO A 28 10.56 22.50 24.54
CA PRO A 28 10.24 23.46 23.48
C PRO A 28 10.63 22.93 22.09
N ALA A 29 11.58 22.00 21.99
CA ALA A 29 11.90 21.31 20.75
C ALA A 29 10.82 20.30 20.33
N ALA A 30 10.19 19.59 21.27
CA ALA A 30 9.09 18.66 20.99
C ALA A 30 7.82 19.39 20.54
N ALA A 31 7.51 20.54 21.15
CA ALA A 31 6.40 21.39 20.72
C ALA A 31 6.62 21.95 19.31
N PHE A 32 7.85 22.33 18.95
CA PHE A 32 8.22 22.80 17.62
C PHE A 32 8.13 21.70 16.55
N LEU A 33 8.56 20.47 16.86
CA LEU A 33 8.44 19.33 15.95
C LEU A 33 6.98 18.93 15.72
N ALA A 34 6.16 18.90 16.76
CA ALA A 34 4.72 18.64 16.63
C ALA A 34 4.00 19.73 15.83
N GLN A 35 4.43 20.99 15.96
CA GLN A 35 3.90 22.10 15.17
C GLN A 35 4.30 21.98 13.69
N GLN A 36 5.55 21.61 13.38
CA GLN A 36 5.97 21.34 12.00
C GLN A 36 5.28 20.13 11.37
N GLU A 37 5.07 19.06 12.14
CA GLU A 37 4.41 17.84 11.66
C GLU A 37 2.94 18.14 11.25
N ASN A 38 2.27 19.01 12.00
CA ASN A 38 0.91 19.47 11.68
C ASN A 38 0.87 20.46 10.50
N GLU A 39 1.94 21.25 10.29
CA GLU A 39 2.08 22.15 9.14
C GLU A 39 2.36 21.39 7.82
N ILE A 40 3.12 20.29 7.88
CA ILE A 40 3.37 19.39 6.73
C ILE A 40 2.14 18.53 6.39
N ALA A 41 1.37 18.07 7.38
CA ALA A 41 0.15 17.30 7.17
C ALA A 41 -0.96 18.07 6.44
N GLY A 42 -0.90 19.41 6.42
CA GLY A 42 -1.80 20.26 5.64
C GLY A 42 -1.50 20.29 4.13
N ILE A 43 -0.30 19.90 3.71
CA ILE A 43 0.15 19.99 2.30
C ILE A 43 -0.16 18.69 1.52
N GLU A 44 -0.36 17.57 2.20
CA GLU A 44 -0.71 16.29 1.55
C GLU A 44 -2.19 16.22 1.10
N ASN A 45 -3.04 17.09 1.63
CA ASN A 45 -4.48 17.11 1.35
C ASN A 45 -4.93 18.26 0.44
N ASP A 46 -4.02 19.11 -0.04
CA ASP A 46 -4.36 20.21 -0.96
C ASP A 46 -4.00 19.80 -2.40
N GLU A 47 -4.98 19.87 -3.29
CA GLU A 47 -5.03 19.33 -4.65
C GLU A 47 -4.07 20.02 -5.66
N GLY A 48 -2.88 20.43 -5.21
CA GLY A 48 -1.90 21.24 -5.95
C GLY A 48 -1.02 20.49 -6.96
N TYR A 49 -1.10 19.17 -7.04
CA TYR A 49 -0.30 18.37 -8.00
C TYR A 49 -0.87 18.34 -9.44
N ASN A 50 -1.97 19.04 -9.72
CA ASN A 50 -2.54 19.13 -11.08
C ASN A 50 -2.02 20.32 -11.93
N ILE A 51 -1.10 21.15 -11.41
CA ILE A 51 -0.69 22.41 -12.08
C ILE A 51 0.48 22.27 -13.07
N LEU A 52 1.10 21.10 -13.20
CA LEU A 52 2.27 20.89 -14.08
C LEU A 52 1.96 20.24 -15.44
N GLU A 53 0.69 20.06 -15.82
CA GLU A 53 0.34 19.43 -17.12
C GLU A 53 0.33 20.42 -18.31
N ASN A 54 0.32 21.74 -18.09
CA ASN A 54 0.22 22.73 -19.20
C ASN A 54 1.38 23.73 -19.34
N GLY A 55 2.50 23.54 -18.64
CA GLY A 55 3.76 24.22 -18.97
C GLY A 55 3.76 25.75 -18.91
N GLU A 56 3.00 26.37 -18.00
CA GLU A 56 2.98 27.83 -17.81
C GLU A 56 3.60 28.20 -16.46
N VAL A 57 4.65 29.03 -16.48
CA VAL A 57 5.35 29.51 -15.28
C VAL A 57 4.60 30.71 -14.66
N PRO A 58 4.41 30.74 -13.33
CA PRO A 58 3.72 31.84 -12.68
C PRO A 58 4.55 33.14 -12.72
N ALA A 59 3.85 34.26 -12.90
CA ALA A 59 4.41 35.61 -13.08
C ALA A 59 5.26 36.16 -11.90
N GLY A 60 5.48 35.37 -10.84
CA GLY A 60 6.29 35.74 -9.68
C GLY A 60 7.80 35.55 -9.84
N LEU A 61 8.27 34.96 -10.95
CA LEU A 61 9.70 34.75 -11.24
C LEU A 61 10.28 35.73 -12.27
N GLN A 62 9.49 36.73 -12.72
CA GLN A 62 9.99 37.81 -13.56
C GLN A 62 10.56 38.91 -12.66
N GLY A 63 11.87 38.87 -12.39
CA GLY A 63 12.54 39.82 -11.50
C GLY A 63 12.49 41.27 -12.03
N PRO A 64 12.48 42.28 -11.13
CA PRO A 64 12.85 43.63 -11.51
C PRO A 64 14.38 43.78 -11.50
N GLU A 65 14.89 44.43 -12.53
CA GLU A 65 16.27 44.86 -12.64
C GLU A 65 16.73 45.70 -11.44
N GLY A 66 17.96 45.44 -11.01
CA GLY A 66 18.87 46.45 -10.46
C GLY A 66 18.62 46.92 -9.03
N VAL A 67 19.34 46.33 -8.07
CA VAL A 67 19.92 47.05 -6.93
C VAL A 67 21.16 46.32 -6.39
N SER A 68 22.31 46.91 -6.74
CA SER A 68 23.53 47.12 -5.94
C SER A 68 23.93 46.09 -4.89
N ALA A 69 25.04 45.43 -5.18
CA ALA A 69 25.95 44.86 -4.19
C ALA A 69 26.59 45.99 -3.37
N ASP A 70 26.07 46.28 -2.17
CA ASP A 70 26.87 46.75 -1.03
C ASP A 70 26.02 46.72 0.25
N ALA A 71 26.69 46.62 1.41
CA ALA A 71 26.13 46.58 2.78
C ALA A 71 25.82 45.18 3.36
N VAL A 72 26.86 44.36 3.51
CA VAL A 72 26.95 43.51 4.72
C VAL A 72 27.78 44.26 5.76
N ASP A 73 27.03 44.81 6.72
CA ASP A 73 27.49 45.51 7.91
C ASP A 73 28.45 44.63 8.73
N GLY A 74 29.62 45.18 9.02
CA GLY A 74 30.69 44.52 9.75
C GLY A 74 30.42 44.52 11.25
N VAL A 75 30.23 43.34 11.83
CA VAL A 75 30.40 43.11 13.26
C VAL A 75 31.64 42.26 13.48
N THR A 76 32.75 42.93 13.74
CA THR A 76 33.93 42.36 14.39
C THR A 76 33.79 42.59 15.89
N ASN A 77 33.53 41.54 16.67
CA ASN A 77 33.74 41.63 18.11
C ASN A 77 34.24 40.28 18.65
N GLY A 78 35.47 40.27 19.12
CA GLY A 78 36.17 39.10 19.63
C GLY A 78 37.55 39.55 20.10
N ASP A 79 37.59 40.24 21.23
CA ASP A 79 38.82 40.70 21.89
C ASP A 79 39.77 39.51 22.14
N ILE A 80 40.89 39.54 21.43
CA ILE A 80 42.04 38.67 21.67
C ILE A 80 42.81 39.26 22.84
N TYR A 81 42.65 38.66 24.02
CA TYR A 81 43.53 38.92 25.16
C TYR A 81 44.90 38.27 24.88
N GLN A 82 45.87 39.11 24.53
CA GLN A 82 47.27 38.73 24.39
C GLN A 82 48.00 39.04 25.70
N GLU A 83 48.12 38.05 26.59
CA GLU A 83 49.02 38.13 27.75
C GLU A 83 50.45 37.67 27.39
N SER A 84 51.41 38.42 27.91
CA SER A 84 52.82 38.45 27.50
C SER A 84 53.71 37.48 28.29
N ASN A 85 54.50 36.68 27.55
CA ASN A 85 55.87 36.19 27.79
C ASN A 85 56.36 35.83 29.22
N GLY A 86 56.63 34.53 29.41
CA GLY A 86 57.71 33.96 30.25
C GLY A 86 58.56 32.97 29.43
N PRO A 87 59.76 32.53 29.89
CA PRO A 87 60.67 31.69 29.09
C PRO A 87 59.93 30.50 28.49
N THR A 88 60.00 30.39 27.17
CA THR A 88 59.22 29.50 26.32
C THR A 88 59.13 28.10 26.91
N ASP A 89 57.98 27.78 27.50
CA ASP A 89 57.59 26.41 27.78
C ASP A 89 57.25 25.76 26.43
N CYS A 90 58.30 25.46 25.65
CA CYS A 90 58.18 24.79 24.37
C CYS A 90 57.42 23.47 24.53
N TYR A 91 57.54 22.82 25.70
CA TYR A 91 56.83 21.58 26.00
C TYR A 91 55.33 21.81 26.26
N ALA A 92 54.93 22.86 26.98
CA ALA A 92 53.51 23.25 27.08
C ALA A 92 52.95 23.72 25.75
N ALA A 93 53.73 24.45 24.94
CA ALA A 93 53.31 24.88 23.60
C ALA A 93 53.14 23.68 22.65
N ILE A 94 54.07 22.72 22.66
CA ILE A 94 53.98 21.49 21.86
C ILE A 94 52.84 20.60 22.36
N SER A 95 52.67 20.41 23.66
CA SER A 95 51.58 19.59 24.22
C SER A 95 50.21 20.24 24.08
N HIS A 96 50.12 21.57 24.09
CA HIS A 96 48.88 22.28 23.77
C HIS A 96 48.58 22.18 22.27
N ALA A 97 49.58 22.32 21.40
CA ALA A 97 49.41 22.08 19.96
C ALA A 97 49.02 20.62 19.66
N ASP A 98 49.61 19.65 20.36
CA ASP A 98 49.28 18.22 20.24
C ASP A 98 47.89 17.92 20.79
N ARG A 99 47.48 18.52 21.90
CA ARG A 99 46.11 18.45 22.45
C ARG A 99 45.06 19.11 21.55
N LEU A 100 45.47 20.09 20.74
CA LEU A 100 44.61 20.73 19.74
C LEU A 100 44.58 19.94 18.42
N GLN A 101 45.65 19.21 18.08
CA GLN A 101 45.72 18.34 16.89
C GLN A 101 45.11 16.96 17.12
N THR A 102 45.16 16.44 18.35
CA THR A 102 44.50 15.19 18.74
C THR A 102 43.04 15.49 19.05
N GLU A 103 42.12 15.03 18.20
CA GLU A 103 40.70 15.04 18.56
C GLU A 103 40.54 14.28 19.90
N PRO A 104 39.83 14.85 20.89
CA PRO A 104 39.55 14.14 22.13
C PRO A 104 38.92 12.78 21.84
N GLU A 105 39.43 11.73 22.48
CA GLU A 105 38.93 10.35 22.32
C GLU A 105 37.41 10.24 22.54
N SER A 106 36.80 11.13 23.33
CA SER A 106 35.35 11.23 23.50
C SER A 106 34.62 11.66 22.23
N ILE A 107 35.17 12.60 21.46
CA ILE A 107 34.62 13.07 20.18
C ILE A 107 34.81 12.00 19.11
N ARG A 108 35.97 11.31 19.11
CA ARG A 108 36.21 10.17 18.21
C ARG A 108 35.16 9.07 18.42
N LYS A 109 34.99 8.63 19.67
CA LYS A 109 33.96 7.63 20.04
C LYS A 109 32.56 8.10 19.68
N TRP A 110 32.23 9.36 19.93
CA TRP A 110 30.92 9.90 19.57
C TRP A 110 30.67 9.88 18.06
N ARG A 111 31.65 10.24 17.23
CA ARG A 111 31.52 10.14 15.76
C ARG A 111 31.36 8.71 15.29
N GLU A 112 32.13 7.78 15.87
CA GLU A 112 32.01 6.34 15.58
C GLU A 112 30.62 5.82 15.94
N GLU A 113 30.10 6.14 17.13
CA GLU A 113 28.75 5.76 17.56
C GLU A 113 27.65 6.38 16.69
N GLN A 114 27.79 7.65 16.26
CA GLN A 114 26.84 8.28 15.36
C GLN A 114 26.87 7.66 13.96
N LEU A 115 28.06 7.38 13.44
CA LEU A 115 28.23 6.72 12.15
C LEU A 115 27.62 5.33 12.16
N GLU A 116 27.87 4.55 13.21
CA GLU A 116 27.27 3.22 13.40
C GLU A 116 25.75 3.31 13.50
N ARG A 117 25.21 4.28 14.25
CA ARG A 117 23.75 4.48 14.35
C ARG A 117 23.12 4.82 13.00
N LEU A 118 23.78 5.66 12.19
CA LEU A 118 23.33 6.00 10.84
C LEU A 118 23.38 4.77 9.92
N GLU A 119 24.46 3.98 9.97
CA GLU A 119 24.58 2.76 9.18
C GLU A 119 23.49 1.74 9.55
N VAL A 120 23.16 1.60 10.83
CA VAL A 120 22.05 0.74 11.28
C VAL A 120 20.71 1.24 10.74
N LEU A 121 20.47 2.55 10.73
CA LEU A 121 19.24 3.14 10.20
C LEU A 121 19.12 2.91 8.68
N ASP A 122 20.20 3.15 7.94
CA ASP A 122 20.27 2.90 6.49
C ASP A 122 20.06 1.41 6.17
N ALA A 123 20.67 0.52 6.96
CA ALA A 123 20.50 -0.92 6.79
C ALA A 123 19.07 -1.36 7.11
N ASN A 124 18.42 -0.76 8.10
CA ASN A 124 17.03 -1.03 8.43
C ASN A 124 16.10 -0.56 7.30
N SER A 125 16.29 0.66 6.79
CA SER A 125 15.53 1.20 5.66
C SER A 125 15.65 0.30 4.42
N ARG A 126 16.87 -0.10 4.05
CA ARG A 126 17.11 -1.01 2.91
C ARG A 126 16.45 -2.37 3.10
N LYS A 127 16.42 -2.90 4.33
CA LYS A 127 15.72 -4.16 4.64
C LYS A 127 14.22 -4.02 4.46
N GLN A 128 13.60 -2.99 5.04
CA GLN A 128 12.16 -2.75 4.90
C GLN A 128 11.75 -2.57 3.44
N GLU A 129 12.52 -1.81 2.66
CA GLU A 129 12.26 -1.68 1.23
C GLU A 129 12.36 -3.00 0.48
N ALA A 130 13.36 -3.83 0.79
CA ALA A 130 13.53 -5.14 0.16
C ALA A 130 12.36 -6.07 0.51
N GLU A 131 11.95 -6.11 1.78
CA GLU A 131 10.80 -6.88 2.25
C GLU A 131 9.49 -6.43 1.60
N TRP A 132 9.27 -5.12 1.46
CA TRP A 132 8.07 -4.60 0.78
C TRP A 132 8.08 -4.90 -0.72
N LYS A 133 9.24 -4.81 -1.37
CA LYS A 133 9.40 -5.20 -2.78
C LYS A 133 9.14 -6.69 -2.97
N GLU A 134 9.71 -7.54 -2.12
CA GLU A 134 9.48 -8.99 -2.18
C GLU A 134 8.01 -9.33 -1.94
N LYS A 135 7.37 -8.69 -0.95
CA LYS A 135 5.95 -8.88 -0.68
C LYS A 135 5.07 -8.47 -1.86
N ALA A 136 5.36 -7.33 -2.49
CA ALA A 136 4.62 -6.86 -3.66
C ALA A 136 4.78 -7.81 -4.86
N ILE A 137 6.00 -8.31 -5.09
CA ILE A 137 6.27 -9.30 -6.15
C ILE A 137 5.49 -10.59 -5.88
N LYS A 138 5.56 -11.10 -4.65
CA LYS A 138 4.85 -12.33 -4.26
C LYS A 138 3.34 -12.19 -4.42
N GLU A 139 2.75 -11.08 -4.00
CA GLU A 139 1.31 -10.84 -4.15
C GLU A 139 0.90 -10.79 -5.63
N LEU A 140 1.73 -10.18 -6.48
CA LEU A 140 1.52 -10.14 -7.92
C LEU A 140 1.60 -11.54 -8.56
N GLU A 141 2.59 -12.34 -8.18
CA GLU A 141 2.73 -13.74 -8.61
C GLU A 141 1.53 -14.59 -8.17
N GLU A 142 1.09 -14.46 -6.92
CA GLU A 142 -0.10 -15.13 -6.40
C GLU A 142 -1.38 -14.71 -7.13
N TRP A 143 -1.47 -13.44 -7.55
CA TRP A 143 -2.59 -12.98 -8.36
C TRP A 143 -2.60 -13.64 -9.74
N TYR A 144 -1.46 -13.68 -10.44
CA TYR A 144 -1.34 -14.35 -11.73
C TYR A 144 -1.61 -15.86 -11.64
N ALA A 145 -1.11 -16.53 -10.60
CA ALA A 145 -1.38 -17.94 -10.35
C ALA A 145 -2.88 -18.21 -10.16
N ARG A 146 -3.56 -17.39 -9.35
CA ARG A 146 -5.03 -17.49 -9.17
C ARG A 146 -5.79 -17.22 -10.47
N GLN A 147 -5.37 -16.25 -11.26
CA GLN A 147 -5.98 -15.95 -12.56
C GLN A 147 -5.86 -17.13 -13.53
N ASP A 148 -4.67 -17.71 -13.67
CA ASP A 148 -4.47 -18.87 -14.53
C ASP A 148 -5.28 -20.06 -14.01
N GLU A 149 -5.27 -20.35 -12.71
CA GLU A 149 -6.07 -21.44 -12.14
C GLU A 149 -7.57 -21.28 -12.46
N GLN A 150 -8.13 -20.07 -12.29
CA GLN A 150 -9.52 -19.80 -12.65
C GLN A 150 -9.75 -19.99 -14.16
N LEU A 151 -8.85 -19.51 -15.00
CA LEU A 151 -8.95 -19.68 -16.45
C LEU A 151 -8.91 -21.16 -16.85
N GLN A 152 -8.00 -21.95 -16.27
CA GLN A 152 -7.91 -23.38 -16.53
C GLN A 152 -9.16 -24.12 -16.04
N LYS A 153 -9.68 -23.75 -14.86
CA LYS A 153 -10.93 -24.31 -14.32
C LYS A 153 -12.11 -24.01 -15.24
N THR A 154 -12.23 -22.78 -15.74
CA THR A 154 -13.28 -22.42 -16.71
C THR A 154 -13.13 -23.18 -18.02
N LYS A 155 -11.92 -23.30 -18.56
CA LYS A 155 -11.66 -24.10 -19.77
C LYS A 155 -12.00 -25.57 -19.57
N ALA A 156 -11.62 -26.15 -18.43
CA ALA A 156 -11.92 -27.53 -18.09
C ALA A 156 -13.43 -27.77 -17.93
N ASN A 157 -14.13 -26.86 -17.25
CA ASN A 157 -15.59 -26.93 -17.13
C ASN A 157 -16.28 -26.85 -18.50
N ASN A 158 -15.89 -25.88 -19.34
CA ASN A 158 -16.44 -25.77 -20.70
C ASN A 158 -16.19 -27.03 -21.53
N ARG A 159 -14.98 -27.62 -21.43
CA ARG A 159 -14.66 -28.87 -22.12
C ARG A 159 -15.51 -30.03 -21.60
N ALA A 160 -15.62 -30.19 -20.29
CA ALA A 160 -16.44 -31.24 -19.68
C ALA A 160 -17.93 -31.08 -20.01
N ALA A 161 -18.44 -29.84 -20.05
CA ALA A 161 -19.80 -29.54 -20.45
C ALA A 161 -20.05 -29.89 -21.94
N GLU A 162 -19.10 -29.58 -22.82
CA GLU A 162 -19.18 -29.94 -24.24
C GLU A 162 -19.10 -31.46 -24.42
N GLU A 163 -18.16 -32.14 -23.75
CA GLU A 163 -18.05 -33.60 -23.79
C GLU A 163 -19.35 -34.27 -23.27
N ALA A 164 -19.94 -33.76 -22.19
CA ALA A 164 -21.21 -34.24 -21.68
C ALA A 164 -22.37 -33.98 -22.66
N PHE A 165 -22.39 -32.82 -23.32
CA PHE A 165 -23.38 -32.49 -24.34
C PHE A 165 -23.27 -33.40 -25.56
N VAL A 166 -22.06 -33.62 -26.08
CA VAL A 166 -21.80 -34.53 -27.20
C VAL A 166 -22.20 -35.95 -26.83
N ASN A 167 -21.84 -36.42 -25.63
CA ASN A 167 -22.23 -37.76 -25.17
C ASN A 167 -23.75 -37.93 -25.06
N ASP A 168 -24.51 -36.95 -24.55
CA ASP A 168 -25.98 -37.03 -24.49
C ASP A 168 -26.62 -37.03 -25.89
N VAL A 169 -25.98 -36.38 -26.88
CA VAL A 169 -26.40 -36.41 -28.29
C VAL A 169 -26.09 -37.76 -28.94
N ASP A 170 -24.90 -38.30 -28.71
CA ASP A 170 -24.39 -39.54 -29.31
C ASP A 170 -24.96 -40.81 -28.67
N GLU A 171 -25.41 -40.78 -27.40
CA GLU A 171 -26.21 -41.84 -26.75
C GLU A 171 -27.62 -41.95 -27.36
N SER A 172 -27.69 -42.21 -28.66
CA SER A 172 -28.92 -42.49 -29.39
C SER A 172 -29.28 -43.98 -29.29
N SER A 173 -29.65 -44.43 -28.10
CA SER A 173 -30.25 -45.74 -27.92
C SER A 173 -31.66 -45.79 -28.53
N PRO A 174 -32.03 -46.85 -29.28
CA PRO A 174 -33.39 -47.01 -29.80
C PRO A 174 -34.44 -46.97 -28.67
N GLY A 175 -35.45 -46.11 -28.78
CA GLY A 175 -36.51 -45.95 -27.77
C GLY A 175 -36.46 -44.63 -26.99
N THR A 176 -35.36 -43.86 -27.03
CA THR A 176 -35.22 -42.58 -26.32
C THR A 176 -35.50 -41.34 -27.20
N GLU A 177 -35.96 -41.52 -28.44
CA GLU A 177 -36.08 -40.43 -29.41
C GLU A 177 -37.04 -39.32 -28.95
N TRP A 178 -38.20 -39.67 -28.39
CA TRP A 178 -39.15 -38.68 -27.88
C TRP A 178 -38.69 -38.03 -26.58
N GLU A 179 -37.86 -38.72 -25.79
CA GLU A 179 -37.24 -38.13 -24.61
C GLU A 179 -36.25 -37.03 -25.00
N ARG A 180 -35.43 -37.27 -26.03
CA ARG A 180 -34.52 -36.26 -26.60
C ARG A 180 -35.25 -35.06 -27.18
N VAL A 181 -36.29 -35.29 -28.00
CA VAL A 181 -37.12 -34.20 -28.55
C VAL A 181 -37.73 -33.37 -27.42
N ALA A 182 -38.21 -34.01 -26.35
CA ALA A 182 -38.77 -33.30 -25.21
C ALA A 182 -37.73 -32.50 -24.41
N ARG A 183 -36.48 -32.94 -24.28
CA ARG A 183 -35.41 -32.16 -23.61
C ARG A 183 -35.09 -30.86 -24.36
N LEU A 184 -35.19 -30.87 -25.69
CA LEU A 184 -34.96 -29.70 -26.53
C LEU A 184 -36.17 -28.74 -26.56
N CYS A 185 -37.35 -29.21 -26.14
CA CYS A 185 -38.56 -28.41 -26.10
C CYS A 185 -38.72 -27.70 -24.75
N ASP A 186 -38.84 -26.38 -24.79
CA ASP A 186 -39.19 -25.60 -23.59
C ASP A 186 -40.69 -25.71 -23.27
N PHE A 187 -41.01 -26.48 -22.23
CA PHE A 187 -42.36 -26.67 -21.72
C PHE A 187 -42.75 -25.65 -20.64
N ASN A 188 -41.88 -24.69 -20.31
CA ASN A 188 -42.21 -23.66 -19.33
C ASN A 188 -43.35 -22.77 -19.87
N PRO A 189 -44.54 -22.77 -19.22
CA PRO A 189 -45.66 -21.96 -19.70
C PRO A 189 -45.36 -20.45 -19.67
N LYS A 190 -44.35 -20.00 -18.90
CA LYS A 190 -43.96 -18.58 -18.78
C LYS A 190 -42.95 -18.11 -19.83
N SER A 191 -42.22 -19.01 -20.48
CA SER A 191 -41.24 -18.63 -21.52
C SER A 191 -41.89 -18.36 -22.88
N SER A 192 -43.14 -18.81 -23.05
CA SER A 192 -43.89 -18.75 -24.28
C SER A 192 -44.48 -17.36 -24.56
N LYS A 193 -43.68 -16.43 -25.10
CA LYS A 193 -44.15 -15.12 -25.60
C LYS A 193 -44.88 -15.18 -26.96
N GLN A 194 -45.21 -16.39 -27.42
CA GLN A 194 -45.76 -16.65 -28.75
C GLN A 194 -47.28 -16.37 -28.78
N ALA A 195 -47.76 -15.65 -29.79
CA ALA A 195 -49.19 -15.35 -29.97
C ALA A 195 -50.03 -16.56 -30.44
N LYS A 196 -49.37 -17.65 -30.86
CA LYS A 196 -50.03 -18.88 -31.34
C LYS A 196 -50.18 -19.87 -30.19
N ASP A 197 -51.37 -20.45 -30.06
CA ASP A 197 -51.61 -21.52 -29.11
C ASP A 197 -50.91 -22.81 -29.56
N VAL A 198 -49.88 -23.20 -28.82
CA VAL A 198 -49.10 -24.43 -29.04
C VAL A 198 -49.44 -25.52 -28.01
N SER A 199 -50.52 -25.36 -27.24
CA SER A 199 -50.90 -26.29 -26.16
C SER A 199 -51.14 -27.71 -26.67
N ARG A 200 -51.79 -27.85 -27.83
CA ARG A 200 -52.00 -29.17 -28.46
C ARG A 200 -50.70 -29.84 -28.84
N MET A 201 -49.77 -29.10 -29.44
CA MET A 201 -48.44 -29.61 -29.81
C MET A 201 -47.64 -30.03 -28.56
N ARG A 202 -47.64 -29.21 -27.51
CA ARG A 202 -47.01 -29.54 -26.22
C ARG A 202 -47.58 -30.81 -25.62
N SER A 203 -48.91 -30.97 -25.63
CA SER A 203 -49.58 -32.17 -25.13
C SER A 203 -49.18 -33.43 -25.90
N VAL A 204 -49.12 -33.35 -27.22
CA VAL A 204 -48.67 -34.48 -28.07
C VAL A 204 -47.22 -34.86 -27.77
N LEU A 205 -46.31 -33.89 -27.66
CA LEU A 205 -44.90 -34.15 -27.35
C LEU A 205 -44.70 -34.77 -25.96
N ILE A 206 -45.47 -34.33 -24.96
CA ILE A 206 -45.43 -34.91 -23.61
C ILE A 206 -45.97 -36.35 -23.63
N SER A 207 -47.07 -36.60 -24.35
CA SER A 207 -47.63 -37.95 -24.49
C SER A 207 -46.63 -38.92 -25.12
N LEU A 208 -45.92 -38.48 -26.17
CA LEU A 208 -44.94 -39.30 -26.87
C LEU A 208 -43.70 -39.57 -26.02
N LYS A 209 -43.33 -38.65 -25.11
CA LYS A 209 -42.30 -38.89 -24.09
C LYS A 209 -42.72 -39.96 -23.07
N GLN A 210 -43.97 -39.93 -22.61
CA GLN A 210 -44.47 -40.84 -21.56
C GLN A 210 -44.83 -42.22 -22.09
N ALA A 211 -45.34 -42.30 -23.32
CA ALA A 211 -45.73 -43.53 -23.98
C ALA A 211 -45.15 -43.51 -25.42
N PRO A 212 -43.90 -43.94 -25.60
CA PRO A 212 -43.29 -44.05 -26.92
C PRO A 212 -44.12 -44.99 -27.80
N LEU A 213 -44.19 -44.68 -29.09
CA LEU A 213 -44.85 -45.54 -30.06
C LEU A 213 -44.10 -46.89 -30.11
N VAL A 214 -44.82 -47.97 -29.83
CA VAL A 214 -44.31 -49.33 -30.01
C VAL A 214 -44.01 -49.50 -31.50
N ARG A 215 -42.75 -49.75 -31.85
CA ARG A 215 -42.32 -50.08 -33.22
C ARG A 215 -42.30 -51.59 -33.40
#